data_AF-A0AA85AJL8-F1
#
_entry.id   AF-A0AA85AJL8-F1
#
_cell.length_a   1.000
_cell.length_b   1.000
_cell.length_c   1.000
_cell.angle_alpha   90.00
_cell.angle_beta   90.00
_cell.angle_gamma   90.00
#
_symmetry.space_group_name_H-M   'P 1'
#
loop_
_entity.id
_entity.type
_entity.pdbx_description
1 polymer ?
#
loop_
_entity_poly.entity_id
_entity_poly.type
_entity_poly.pdbx_seq_one_letter_code
_entity_poly.pdbx_strand_id
1 'polypeptide(L)'
;MVTRTENTLGNIMWWGLTPAMNLAECFDSFCFGDHFDNINILCVGMGDSRHILRTLSSRFSGRNKFETFYLIEPFHETYARQMLQLYTALEPYTRIGLQEKVEMYLEIFGNVMIRDVTSKYLISAANNLRRLVTNLGPLPSLEFVDLSHLKYKERDMLESTLKFWSGRDETKFDADKCWNYRLRKHLGTRYDAIPNVFDWDCSITLHDRKATQINSKEYAHWRQYGMAFELREANYNVPNRSLASGRVFRNSAGDKGVYWGYWGDIICSPYLVFGIDTSECSELNRLVNGKHAYAASTISEVNVRKMFWELENQKSCPLHISIPFLDPSTTSDNISFPDEEVSSQNDPTVENDTDDSKQNMNVENSNSDDCIFMKSEKLKEQEEEKTSSQGKSNEEPKHFNEDSLTKQFDNTEYVPLDIANTFKVKFLPCNSFLDLSIRYRSLFLKSNDNNSSSLNNRFRIIYIGNSLVHLLSDLHKRESKKDNGLHSKLNSNLDAEVCNDKLEDKKDISNESTLENDLFNTDVFNVSFTDLLEDEALLIVESILYIVEVRSEQIKAYCENVKQMACDLGFESIKEIKPMEDHHLYFRFRRKLQ
;
A
#
# COMPACT_ATOMS: atom_id res chain seq x y z
N MET A 1 -14.08 8.06 16.68
CA MET A 1 -12.67 8.45 16.49
C MET A 1 -12.38 9.04 15.09
N VAL A 2 -13.30 8.93 14.12
CA VAL A 2 -13.06 9.13 12.67
C VAL A 2 -13.08 10.60 12.19
N THR A 3 -13.68 11.55 12.92
CA THR A 3 -13.92 12.91 12.39
C THR A 3 -12.69 13.82 12.31
N ARG A 4 -11.59 13.55 13.05
CA ARG A 4 -10.36 14.36 12.95
C ARG A 4 -9.44 13.92 11.82
N THR A 5 -9.44 12.63 11.47
CA THR A 5 -8.53 12.05 10.47
C THR A 5 -8.94 12.35 9.02
N GLU A 6 -10.20 12.66 8.74
CA GLU A 6 -10.65 13.01 7.37
C GLU A 6 -9.98 14.29 6.84
N ASN A 7 -9.69 15.26 7.72
CA ASN A 7 -9.00 16.49 7.33
C ASN A 7 -7.50 16.28 7.05
N THR A 8 -6.97 15.10 7.38
CA THR A 8 -5.53 14.82 7.34
C THR A 8 -5.22 13.64 6.43
N LEU A 9 -5.54 12.42 6.86
CA LEU A 9 -5.46 11.20 6.04
C LEU A 9 -6.35 11.27 4.79
N GLY A 10 -7.39 12.11 4.85
CA GLY A 10 -8.34 12.23 3.76
C GLY A 10 -9.40 11.14 3.76
N ASN A 11 -10.17 11.12 2.68
CA ASN A 11 -11.24 10.15 2.51
C ASN A 11 -10.77 8.95 1.69
N ILE A 12 -9.61 9.03 1.04
CA ILE A 12 -9.05 7.95 0.22
C ILE A 12 -7.64 7.66 0.70
N MET A 13 -7.40 6.41 1.09
CA MET A 13 -6.08 5.92 1.42
C MET A 13 -5.40 5.47 0.12
N TRP A 14 -4.54 6.32 -0.44
CA TRP A 14 -3.84 6.03 -1.70
C TRP A 14 -2.70 5.02 -1.53
N TRP A 15 -2.13 4.97 -0.34
CA TRP A 15 -1.16 3.99 0.11
C TRP A 15 -1.51 3.63 1.55
N GLY A 16 -1.27 2.38 1.96
CA GLY A 16 -1.44 2.00 3.37
C GLY A 16 -0.30 2.54 4.25
N LEU A 17 -0.37 2.26 5.54
CA LEU A 17 0.43 2.97 6.55
C LEU A 17 1.54 2.12 7.17
N THR A 18 1.86 0.97 6.58
CA THR A 18 2.81 -0.01 7.11
C THR A 18 3.71 -0.54 6.00
N PRO A 19 4.86 -1.16 6.35
CA PRO A 19 5.75 -1.77 5.38
C PRO A 19 5.06 -2.86 4.56
N ALA A 20 5.48 -3.01 3.31
CA ALA A 20 5.09 -4.13 2.48
C ALA A 20 5.47 -5.46 3.15
N MET A 21 4.63 -6.48 3.00
CA MET A 21 4.85 -7.81 3.61
C MET A 21 4.51 -8.90 2.62
N ASN A 22 5.18 -10.04 2.79
CA ASN A 22 4.84 -11.27 2.10
C ASN A 22 3.74 -11.99 2.89
N LEU A 23 2.50 -11.95 2.37
CA LEU A 23 1.33 -12.49 3.05
C LEU A 23 1.42 -14.01 3.18
N ALA A 24 1.94 -14.69 2.16
CA ALA A 24 2.10 -16.14 2.16
C ALA A 24 3.13 -16.60 3.19
N GLU A 25 4.27 -15.92 3.28
CA GLU A 25 5.29 -16.20 4.30
C GLU A 25 4.79 -15.94 5.73
N CYS A 26 3.95 -14.91 5.93
CA CYS A 26 3.29 -14.71 7.22
C CYS A 26 2.41 -15.90 7.59
N PHE A 27 1.66 -16.47 6.64
CA PHE A 27 0.87 -17.67 6.87
C PHE A 27 1.76 -18.86 7.23
N ASP A 28 2.83 -19.11 6.46
CA ASP A 28 3.77 -20.21 6.72
C ASP A 28 4.47 -20.10 8.08
N SER A 29 4.66 -18.87 8.58
CA SER A 29 5.30 -18.61 9.87
C SER A 29 4.36 -18.82 11.06
N PHE A 30 3.05 -18.68 10.89
CA PHE A 30 2.08 -18.63 12.01
C PHE A 30 1.03 -19.75 12.01
N CYS A 31 0.85 -20.41 10.86
CA CYS A 31 -0.09 -21.52 10.66
C CYS A 31 0.69 -22.79 10.32
N PHE A 32 0.19 -23.95 10.77
CA PHE A 32 0.86 -25.23 10.61
C PHE A 32 -0.07 -26.19 9.87
N GLY A 33 0.20 -26.46 8.60
CA GLY A 33 -0.58 -27.43 7.84
C GLY A 33 0.06 -27.80 6.52
N ASP A 34 -0.45 -28.89 5.93
CA ASP A 34 -0.05 -29.34 4.61
C ASP A 34 -0.19 -28.20 3.59
N HIS A 35 0.84 -28.07 2.75
CA HIS A 35 0.90 -27.08 1.69
C HIS A 35 -0.07 -27.49 0.59
N PHE A 36 -1.25 -26.84 0.56
CA PHE A 36 -2.18 -27.01 -0.53
C PHE A 36 -1.75 -26.17 -1.73
N ASP A 37 -1.99 -26.72 -2.92
CA ASP A 37 -1.56 -26.15 -4.20
C ASP A 37 -2.27 -24.85 -4.61
N ASN A 38 -3.18 -24.26 -3.80
CA ASN A 38 -3.84 -22.97 -4.11
C ASN A 38 -4.18 -22.19 -2.81
N ILE A 39 -3.68 -20.97 -2.67
CA ILE A 39 -3.97 -20.08 -1.52
C ILE A 39 -4.86 -18.92 -1.98
N ASN A 40 -6.03 -18.77 -1.36
CA ASN A 40 -6.89 -17.61 -1.56
C ASN A 40 -6.68 -16.59 -0.43
N ILE A 41 -6.44 -15.35 -0.83
CA ILE A 41 -6.12 -14.22 0.04
C ILE A 41 -7.19 -13.15 -0.14
N LEU A 42 -7.88 -12.79 0.93
CA LEU A 42 -8.83 -11.69 0.96
C LEU A 42 -8.13 -10.42 1.46
N CYS A 43 -8.04 -9.37 0.64
CA CYS A 43 -7.49 -8.07 1.04
C CYS A 43 -8.61 -7.01 1.06
N VAL A 44 -8.83 -6.42 2.23
CA VAL A 44 -9.91 -5.44 2.48
C VAL A 44 -9.30 -4.12 2.90
N GLY A 45 -9.47 -3.08 2.08
CA GLY A 45 -9.00 -1.72 2.41
C GLY A 45 -7.48 -1.58 2.41
N MET A 46 -6.78 -2.30 1.54
CA MET A 46 -5.32 -2.29 1.46
C MET A 46 -4.78 -0.99 0.86
N GLY A 47 -5.56 -0.32 0.01
CA GLY A 47 -5.24 0.99 -0.56
C GLY A 47 -4.26 0.98 -1.74
N ASP A 48 -3.33 0.03 -1.77
CA ASP A 48 -2.31 -0.09 -2.81
C ASP A 48 -1.97 -1.57 -3.12
N SER A 49 -1.01 -1.84 -4.01
CA SER A 49 -0.61 -3.19 -4.45
C SER A 49 0.60 -3.79 -3.73
N ARG A 50 1.18 -3.11 -2.72
CA ARG A 50 2.48 -3.47 -2.13
C ARG A 50 2.56 -4.91 -1.62
N HIS A 51 1.50 -5.40 -0.97
CA HIS A 51 1.52 -6.72 -0.35
C HIS A 51 1.39 -7.80 -1.42
N ILE A 52 0.65 -7.51 -2.51
CA ILE A 52 0.59 -8.39 -3.69
C ILE A 52 1.98 -8.48 -4.32
N LEU A 53 2.59 -7.33 -4.62
CA LEU A 53 3.91 -7.27 -5.25
C LEU A 53 4.97 -7.99 -4.40
N ARG A 54 4.97 -7.72 -3.09
CA ARG A 54 5.89 -8.33 -2.15
C ARG A 54 5.73 -9.85 -2.07
N THR A 55 4.49 -10.32 -1.95
CA THR A 55 4.17 -11.76 -1.92
C THR A 55 4.61 -12.45 -3.21
N LEU A 56 4.36 -11.83 -4.36
CA LEU A 56 4.74 -12.36 -5.68
C LEU A 56 6.25 -12.34 -5.92
N SER A 57 6.96 -11.29 -5.46
CA SER A 57 8.41 -11.16 -5.64
C SER A 57 9.20 -12.21 -4.86
N SER A 58 8.69 -12.67 -3.72
CA SER A 58 9.40 -13.58 -2.81
C SER A 58 9.11 -15.07 -3.05
N ARG A 59 8.55 -15.46 -4.20
CA ARG A 59 8.09 -16.84 -4.55
C ARG A 59 9.18 -17.89 -4.77
N PHE A 60 10.36 -17.75 -4.15
CA PHE A 60 11.55 -18.55 -4.47
C PHE A 60 11.51 -20.01 -4.02
N SER A 61 10.62 -20.39 -3.11
CA SER A 61 10.62 -21.74 -2.55
C SER A 61 9.88 -22.77 -3.41
N GLY A 62 9.15 -22.36 -4.46
CA GLY A 62 8.31 -23.26 -5.28
C GLY A 62 7.15 -23.91 -4.50
N ARG A 63 6.91 -23.46 -3.26
CA ARG A 63 5.91 -24.00 -2.33
C ARG A 63 4.52 -23.40 -2.53
N ASN A 64 4.44 -22.19 -3.09
CA ASN A 64 3.18 -21.49 -3.30
C ASN A 64 2.74 -21.65 -4.75
N LYS A 65 2.03 -22.74 -5.04
CA LYS A 65 1.34 -22.89 -6.32
C LYS A 65 0.12 -21.96 -6.28
N PHE A 66 0.09 -21.01 -7.22
CA PHE A 66 -1.02 -20.14 -7.62
C PHE A 66 -1.86 -19.49 -6.49
N GLU A 67 -1.65 -18.19 -6.30
CA GLU A 67 -2.42 -17.37 -5.35
C GLU A 67 -3.56 -16.65 -6.07
N THR A 68 -4.72 -16.59 -5.43
CA THR A 68 -5.80 -15.69 -5.85
C THR A 68 -6.00 -14.62 -4.78
N PHE A 69 -5.80 -13.36 -5.17
CA PHE A 69 -6.10 -12.19 -4.36
C PHE A 69 -7.53 -11.74 -4.64
N TYR A 70 -8.32 -11.57 -3.59
CA TYR A 70 -9.67 -11.00 -3.64
C TYR A 70 -9.61 -9.62 -3.03
N LEU A 71 -9.87 -8.58 -3.81
CA LEU A 71 -9.78 -7.19 -3.35
C LEU A 71 -11.15 -6.62 -3.06
N ILE A 72 -11.27 -5.96 -1.90
CA ILE A 72 -12.42 -5.14 -1.51
C ILE A 72 -11.92 -3.76 -1.11
N GLU A 73 -12.26 -2.74 -1.89
CA GLU A 73 -11.94 -1.35 -1.58
C GLU A 73 -13.22 -0.51 -1.41
N PRO A 74 -13.14 0.64 -0.72
CA PRO A 74 -14.28 1.53 -0.55
C PRO A 74 -14.54 2.41 -1.78
N PHE A 75 -13.53 2.63 -2.63
CA PHE A 75 -13.59 3.52 -3.79
C PHE A 75 -13.05 2.86 -5.07
N HIS A 76 -13.67 3.19 -6.19
CA HIS A 76 -13.28 2.66 -7.51
C HIS A 76 -11.93 3.22 -7.97
N GLU A 77 -11.60 4.44 -7.56
CA GLU A 77 -10.31 5.07 -7.85
C GLU A 77 -9.16 4.26 -7.25
N THR A 78 -9.36 3.63 -6.08
CA THR A 78 -8.37 2.74 -5.47
C THR A 78 -8.16 1.47 -6.31
N TYR A 79 -9.24 0.86 -6.82
CA TYR A 79 -9.13 -0.27 -7.76
C TYR A 79 -8.37 0.11 -9.03
N ALA A 80 -8.72 1.23 -9.67
CA ALA A 80 -8.02 1.71 -10.85
C ALA A 80 -6.52 1.91 -10.56
N ARG A 81 -6.17 2.37 -9.36
CA ARG A 81 -4.78 2.57 -8.94
C ARG A 81 -4.04 1.28 -8.68
N GLN A 82 -4.65 0.31 -8.01
CA GLN A 82 -4.08 -1.03 -7.84
C GLN A 82 -3.84 -1.71 -9.18
N MET A 83 -4.79 -1.59 -10.12
CA MET A 83 -4.61 -2.07 -11.50
C MET A 83 -3.43 -1.39 -12.20
N LEU A 84 -3.29 -0.07 -12.09
CA LEU A 84 -2.16 0.68 -12.65
C LEU A 84 -0.83 0.26 -12.02
N GLN A 85 -0.76 0.15 -10.70
CA GLN A 85 0.46 -0.25 -9.99
C GLN A 85 0.92 -1.66 -10.40
N LEU A 86 -0.01 -2.61 -10.51
CA LEU A 86 0.30 -3.96 -10.99
C LEU A 86 0.71 -3.95 -12.47
N TYR A 87 0.02 -3.16 -13.31
CA TYR A 87 0.39 -2.98 -14.72
C TYR A 87 1.82 -2.45 -14.87
N THR A 88 2.20 -1.43 -14.09
CA THR A 88 3.56 -0.86 -14.12
C THR A 88 4.61 -1.83 -13.59
N ALA A 89 4.31 -2.57 -12.51
CA ALA A 89 5.25 -3.54 -11.96
C ALA A 89 5.52 -4.72 -12.92
N LEU A 90 4.51 -5.11 -13.70
CA LEU A 90 4.59 -6.20 -14.68
C LEU A 90 5.03 -5.75 -16.07
N GLU A 91 5.51 -4.52 -16.21
CA GLU A 91 6.10 -4.01 -17.44
C GLU A 91 7.44 -4.73 -17.73
N PRO A 92 7.63 -5.31 -18.94
CA PRO A 92 8.84 -6.05 -19.28
C PRO A 92 10.03 -5.13 -19.59
N TYR A 93 11.25 -5.62 -19.33
CA TYR A 93 12.49 -4.89 -19.64
C TYR A 93 12.64 -4.48 -21.11
N THR A 94 11.98 -5.20 -22.02
CA THR A 94 11.96 -4.92 -23.47
C THR A 94 11.25 -3.61 -23.82
N ARG A 95 10.38 -3.12 -22.93
CA ARG A 95 9.67 -1.84 -23.06
C ARG A 95 10.26 -0.77 -22.17
N ILE A 96 10.57 -1.11 -20.91
CA ILE A 96 11.09 -0.17 -19.91
C ILE A 96 12.19 -0.83 -19.09
N GLY A 97 13.39 -0.26 -19.12
CA GLY A 97 14.50 -0.73 -18.28
C GLY A 97 14.18 -0.62 -16.78
N LEU A 98 14.80 -1.48 -15.97
CA LEU A 98 14.50 -1.60 -14.53
C LEU A 98 14.56 -0.25 -13.78
N GLN A 99 15.59 0.57 -14.01
CA GLN A 99 15.73 1.90 -13.38
C GLN A 99 14.50 2.77 -13.64
N GLU A 100 14.16 2.95 -14.92
CA GLU A 100 13.06 3.82 -15.33
C GLU A 100 11.71 3.29 -14.83
N LYS A 101 11.52 1.96 -14.83
CA LYS A 101 10.33 1.30 -14.31
C LYS A 101 10.13 1.57 -12.81
N VAL A 102 11.20 1.48 -12.01
CA VAL A 102 11.17 1.74 -10.56
C VAL A 102 10.81 3.19 -10.26
N GLU A 103 11.45 4.13 -10.95
CA GLU A 103 11.17 5.55 -10.75
C GLU A 103 9.75 5.94 -11.18
N MET A 104 9.30 5.49 -12.36
CA MET A 104 7.93 5.71 -12.82
C MET A 104 6.91 5.14 -11.84
N TYR A 105 7.16 3.95 -11.31
CA TYR A 105 6.28 3.35 -10.31
C TYR A 105 6.21 4.20 -9.04
N LEU A 106 7.36 4.62 -8.49
CA LEU A 106 7.40 5.42 -7.26
C LEU A 106 6.80 6.82 -7.46
N GLU A 107 7.01 7.43 -8.62
CA GLU A 107 6.34 8.67 -9.03
C GLU A 107 4.81 8.52 -9.05
N ILE A 108 4.31 7.48 -9.74
CA ILE A 108 2.89 7.15 -9.76
C ILE A 108 2.38 6.88 -8.34
N PHE A 109 3.20 6.23 -7.50
CA PHE A 109 2.86 5.79 -6.15
C PHE A 109 2.77 6.93 -5.12
N GLY A 110 3.61 7.96 -5.19
CA GLY A 110 3.76 8.90 -4.07
C GLY A 110 3.83 10.38 -4.41
N ASN A 111 4.03 10.77 -5.67
CA ASN A 111 4.21 12.18 -6.03
C ASN A 111 2.93 12.80 -6.60
N VAL A 112 2.58 14.01 -6.19
CA VAL A 112 1.45 14.74 -6.81
C VAL A 112 1.81 15.34 -8.16
N MET A 113 3.10 15.57 -8.42
CA MET A 113 3.64 15.99 -9.71
C MET A 113 4.62 14.94 -10.23
N ILE A 114 4.55 14.62 -11.52
CA ILE A 114 5.34 13.59 -12.18
C ILE A 114 6.02 14.17 -13.42
N ARG A 115 7.02 13.46 -13.94
CA ARG A 115 7.69 13.84 -15.19
C ARG A 115 6.75 13.70 -16.38
N ASP A 116 7.04 14.45 -17.45
CA ASP A 116 6.34 14.35 -18.73
C ASP A 116 6.33 12.92 -19.29
N VAL A 117 7.45 12.20 -19.16
CA VAL A 117 7.57 10.80 -19.61
C VAL A 117 6.67 9.86 -18.82
N THR A 118 6.61 10.01 -17.49
CA THR A 118 5.73 9.24 -16.60
C THR A 118 4.27 9.57 -16.86
N SER A 119 3.93 10.83 -17.17
CA SER A 119 2.58 11.23 -17.55
C SER A 119 2.13 10.60 -18.86
N LYS A 120 2.99 10.59 -19.89
CA LYS A 120 2.72 9.90 -21.17
C LYS A 120 2.51 8.40 -20.95
N TYR A 121 3.35 7.78 -20.12
CA TYR A 121 3.20 6.39 -19.71
C TYR A 121 1.84 6.14 -19.01
N LEU A 122 1.49 6.97 -18.02
CA LEU A 122 0.21 6.92 -17.32
C LEU A 122 -0.99 7.00 -18.28
N ILE A 123 -0.94 7.90 -19.26
CA ILE A 123 -1.99 8.04 -20.29
C ILE A 123 -2.11 6.76 -21.13
N SER A 124 -0.98 6.17 -21.53
CA SER A 124 -0.96 4.91 -22.29
C SER A 124 -1.54 3.75 -21.47
N ALA A 125 -1.07 3.58 -20.23
CA ALA A 125 -1.56 2.57 -19.30
C ALA A 125 -3.07 2.75 -19.03
N ALA A 126 -3.53 3.97 -18.79
CA ALA A 126 -4.94 4.28 -18.57
C ALA A 126 -5.82 3.89 -19.78
N ASN A 127 -5.34 4.13 -21.00
CA ASN A 127 -6.06 3.72 -22.21
C ASN A 127 -6.17 2.19 -22.35
N ASN A 128 -5.11 1.45 -22.01
CA ASN A 128 -5.11 -0.02 -22.03
C ASN A 128 -6.03 -0.60 -20.95
N LEU A 129 -5.94 -0.08 -19.72
CA LEU A 129 -6.84 -0.48 -18.63
C LEU A 129 -8.30 -0.12 -18.92
N ARG A 130 -8.56 1.00 -19.61
CA ARG A 130 -9.93 1.37 -19.99
C ARG A 130 -10.53 0.38 -20.99
N ARG A 131 -9.74 -0.11 -21.94
CA ARG A 131 -10.16 -1.20 -22.84
C ARG A 131 -10.52 -2.46 -22.05
N LEU A 132 -9.74 -2.79 -21.02
CA LEU A 132 -9.99 -3.94 -20.15
C LEU A 132 -11.33 -3.81 -19.42
N VAL A 133 -11.58 -2.66 -18.80
CA VAL A 133 -12.80 -2.41 -18.02
C VAL A 133 -14.06 -2.42 -18.90
N THR A 134 -13.96 -1.92 -20.14
CA THR A 134 -15.09 -1.81 -21.08
C THR A 134 -15.36 -3.07 -21.90
N ASN A 135 -14.48 -4.08 -21.83
CA ASN A 135 -14.50 -5.27 -22.71
C ASN A 135 -14.49 -4.94 -24.21
N LEU A 136 -13.92 -3.78 -24.59
CA LEU A 136 -13.87 -3.33 -25.99
C LEU A 136 -12.53 -3.72 -26.64
N GLY A 137 -12.54 -4.81 -27.42
CA GLY A 137 -11.49 -5.19 -28.36
C GLY A 137 -10.51 -6.28 -27.88
N PRO A 138 -9.56 -6.72 -28.74
CA PRO A 138 -8.50 -7.63 -28.32
C PRO A 138 -7.64 -6.92 -27.29
N LEU A 139 -7.56 -7.50 -26.09
CA LEU A 139 -6.81 -6.95 -24.97
C LEU A 139 -5.41 -7.56 -24.97
N PRO A 140 -4.36 -6.84 -24.52
CA PRO A 140 -3.23 -7.56 -23.94
C PRO A 140 -3.80 -8.48 -22.85
N SER A 141 -3.36 -9.73 -22.82
CA SER A 141 -3.87 -10.77 -21.91
C SER A 141 -3.50 -10.43 -20.45
N LEU A 142 -4.15 -9.42 -19.87
CA LEU A 142 -4.14 -9.10 -18.45
C LEU A 142 -5.00 -10.14 -17.70
N GLU A 143 -4.73 -11.42 -17.94
CA GLU A 143 -5.50 -12.56 -17.43
C GLU A 143 -5.49 -12.63 -15.90
N PHE A 144 -4.49 -12.00 -15.28
CA PHE A 144 -4.42 -11.83 -13.83
C PHE A 144 -5.48 -10.88 -13.29
N VAL A 145 -6.12 -10.02 -14.10
CA VAL A 145 -7.16 -9.10 -13.64
C VAL A 145 -8.54 -9.67 -13.95
N ASP A 146 -9.31 -9.96 -12.89
CA ASP A 146 -10.68 -10.46 -13.00
C ASP A 146 -11.67 -9.44 -12.44
N LEU A 147 -12.45 -8.84 -13.35
CA LEU A 147 -13.51 -7.87 -13.04
C LEU A 147 -14.91 -8.48 -13.11
N SER A 148 -15.03 -9.81 -13.27
CA SER A 148 -16.30 -10.52 -13.53
C SER A 148 -17.35 -10.30 -12.45
N HIS A 149 -16.93 -10.01 -11.22
CA HIS A 149 -17.81 -9.80 -10.08
C HIS A 149 -18.27 -8.36 -9.88
N LEU A 150 -17.68 -7.38 -10.59
CA LEU A 150 -18.10 -5.98 -10.52
C LEU A 150 -19.42 -5.76 -11.26
N LYS A 151 -20.29 -4.91 -10.69
CA LYS A 151 -21.53 -4.49 -11.36
C LYS A 151 -21.19 -3.55 -12.53
N TYR A 152 -22.09 -3.48 -13.52
CA TYR A 152 -21.92 -2.57 -14.67
C TYR A 152 -21.65 -1.13 -14.24
N LYS A 153 -22.41 -0.60 -13.28
CA LYS A 153 -22.19 0.75 -12.73
C LYS A 153 -20.77 0.94 -12.16
N GLU A 154 -20.20 -0.08 -11.53
CA GLU A 154 -18.85 0.01 -10.96
C GLU A 154 -17.79 0.03 -12.07
N ARG A 155 -18.01 -0.74 -13.14
CA ARG A 155 -17.18 -0.67 -14.35
C ARG A 155 -17.29 0.68 -15.05
N ASP A 156 -18.47 1.29 -15.10
CA ASP A 156 -18.65 2.64 -15.64
C ASP A 156 -17.86 3.69 -14.82
N MET A 157 -17.83 3.55 -13.49
CA MET A 157 -17.04 4.42 -12.61
C MET A 157 -15.53 4.25 -12.84
N LEU A 158 -15.07 3.00 -13.04
CA LEU A 158 -13.68 2.72 -13.41
C LEU A 158 -13.33 3.31 -14.77
N GLU A 159 -14.18 3.13 -15.78
CA GLU A 159 -13.99 3.74 -17.09
C GLU A 159 -13.90 5.27 -16.97
N SER A 160 -14.81 5.90 -16.22
CA SER A 160 -14.82 7.35 -16.02
C SER A 160 -13.52 7.85 -15.38
N THR A 161 -12.99 7.10 -14.39
CA THR A 161 -11.72 7.40 -13.74
C THR A 161 -10.54 7.32 -14.71
N LEU A 162 -10.46 6.22 -15.47
CA LEU A 162 -9.39 6.00 -16.44
C LEU A 162 -9.46 7.00 -17.60
N LYS A 163 -10.66 7.39 -18.03
CA LYS A 163 -10.87 8.44 -19.03
C LYS A 163 -10.31 9.79 -18.55
N PHE A 164 -10.54 10.12 -17.27
CA PHE A 164 -9.99 11.34 -16.67
C PHE A 164 -8.45 11.31 -16.61
N TRP A 165 -7.84 10.15 -16.32
CA TRP A 165 -6.38 9.99 -16.33
C TRP A 165 -5.76 10.20 -17.70
N SER A 166 -6.44 9.74 -18.76
CA SER A 166 -5.99 9.95 -20.14
C SER A 166 -5.98 11.42 -20.59
N GLY A 167 -6.50 12.36 -19.79
CA GLY A 167 -6.42 13.80 -20.06
C GLY A 167 -7.17 14.28 -21.31
N ARG A 168 -8.06 13.45 -21.87
CA ARG A 168 -8.78 13.76 -23.12
C ARG A 168 -9.91 14.78 -22.93
N ASP A 169 -10.39 14.92 -21.71
CA ASP A 169 -11.44 15.88 -21.38
C ASP A 169 -10.78 17.16 -20.82
N GLU A 170 -11.28 18.36 -21.18
CA GLU A 170 -10.81 19.68 -20.71
C GLU A 170 -10.89 19.87 -19.17
N THR A 171 -11.25 18.82 -18.44
CA THR A 171 -11.22 18.70 -16.99
C THR A 171 -9.86 19.13 -16.41
N LYS A 172 -9.91 20.25 -15.68
CA LYS A 172 -8.77 20.80 -14.97
C LYS A 172 -8.54 20.03 -13.68
N PHE A 173 -7.29 19.67 -13.42
CA PHE A 173 -6.82 19.15 -12.13
C PHE A 173 -5.53 19.86 -11.77
N ASP A 174 -5.63 20.74 -10.78
CA ASP A 174 -4.51 21.53 -10.26
C ASP A 174 -4.06 20.89 -8.96
N ALA A 175 -3.13 19.93 -9.06
CA ALA A 175 -2.67 19.11 -7.95
C ALA A 175 -2.05 19.96 -6.84
N ASP A 176 -1.21 20.94 -7.21
CA ASP A 176 -0.55 21.85 -6.28
C ASP A 176 -1.55 22.66 -5.48
N LYS A 177 -2.57 23.23 -6.13
CA LYS A 177 -3.64 23.95 -5.42
C LYS A 177 -4.43 23.02 -4.51
N CYS A 178 -4.73 21.81 -4.94
CA CYS A 178 -5.45 20.84 -4.12
C CYS A 178 -4.66 20.46 -2.86
N TRP A 179 -3.36 20.18 -3.02
CA TRP A 179 -2.45 19.86 -1.92
C TRP A 179 -2.33 21.03 -0.94
N ASN A 180 -2.05 22.23 -1.46
CA ASN A 180 -1.92 23.43 -0.64
C ASN A 180 -3.22 23.78 0.11
N TYR A 181 -4.37 23.58 -0.52
CA TYR A 181 -5.67 23.75 0.14
C TYR A 181 -5.84 22.80 1.33
N ARG A 182 -5.52 21.51 1.15
CA ARG A 182 -5.56 20.54 2.26
C ARG A 182 -4.60 20.94 3.37
N LEU A 183 -3.37 21.33 3.03
CA LEU A 183 -2.35 21.71 4.00
C LEU A 183 -2.80 22.92 4.84
N ARG A 184 -3.36 23.96 4.19
CA ARG A 184 -3.95 25.12 4.88
C ARG A 184 -5.10 24.72 5.79
N LYS A 185 -5.99 23.84 5.32
CA LYS A 185 -7.14 23.35 6.10
C LYS A 185 -6.69 22.56 7.33
N HIS A 186 -5.68 21.71 7.19
CA HIS A 186 -5.13 20.92 8.28
C HIS A 186 -4.40 21.79 9.32
N LEU A 187 -3.49 22.65 8.89
CA LEU A 187 -2.65 23.42 9.81
C LEU A 187 -3.39 24.59 10.45
N GLY A 188 -4.35 25.19 9.76
CA GLY A 188 -5.12 26.32 10.26
C GLY A 188 -4.20 27.46 10.72
N THR A 189 -4.31 27.86 11.98
CA THR A 189 -3.46 28.90 12.58
C THR A 189 -1.98 28.51 12.69
N ARG A 190 -1.64 27.22 12.58
CA ARG A 190 -0.25 26.72 12.60
C ARG A 190 0.41 26.77 11.22
N TYR A 191 -0.27 27.25 10.19
CA TYR A 191 0.28 27.31 8.83
C TYR A 191 1.56 28.16 8.76
N ASP A 192 1.66 29.22 9.57
CA ASP A 192 2.87 30.06 9.64
C ASP A 192 4.01 29.41 10.43
N ALA A 193 3.74 28.28 11.10
CA ALA A 193 4.69 27.51 11.91
C ALA A 193 5.05 26.15 11.27
N ILE A 194 4.87 26.00 9.95
CA ILE A 194 5.16 24.78 9.19
C ILE A 194 6.49 24.11 9.58
N PRO A 195 7.64 24.83 9.61
CA PRO A 195 8.93 24.18 9.90
C PRO A 195 8.93 23.44 11.23
N ASN A 196 8.34 24.05 12.28
CA ASN A 196 8.29 23.47 13.62
C ASN A 196 7.32 22.29 13.69
N VAL A 197 6.17 22.38 13.01
CA VAL A 197 5.17 21.30 13.01
C VAL A 197 5.72 20.07 12.28
N PHE A 198 6.34 20.26 11.12
CA PHE A 198 6.86 19.15 10.32
C PHE A 198 8.04 18.47 10.99
N ASP A 199 8.96 19.24 11.58
CA ASP A 199 10.08 18.68 12.34
C ASP A 199 9.59 17.89 13.57
N TRP A 200 8.63 18.43 14.33
CA TRP A 200 8.06 17.70 15.48
C TRP A 200 7.37 16.40 15.08
N ASP A 201 6.57 16.43 14.02
CA ASP A 201 5.87 15.26 13.50
C ASP A 201 6.86 14.15 13.06
N CYS A 202 8.02 14.52 12.52
CA CYS A 202 9.05 13.56 12.12
C CYS A 202 9.96 13.14 13.29
N SER A 203 10.75 14.10 13.79
CA SER A 203 11.88 13.90 14.71
C SER A 203 11.46 13.42 16.09
N ILE A 204 10.22 13.70 16.50
CA ILE A 204 9.64 13.19 17.75
C ILE A 204 8.69 12.04 17.43
N THR A 205 7.60 12.33 16.70
CA THR A 205 6.49 11.39 16.63
C THR A 205 6.85 10.12 15.84
N LEU A 206 7.33 10.25 14.60
CA LEU A 206 7.68 9.08 13.78
C LEU A 206 8.92 8.34 14.30
N HIS A 207 9.92 9.07 14.80
CA HIS A 207 11.15 8.46 15.33
C HIS A 207 10.92 7.70 16.63
N ASP A 208 10.08 8.20 17.55
CA ASP A 208 9.66 7.45 18.75
C ASP A 208 8.94 6.15 18.39
N ARG A 209 8.30 6.11 17.22
CA ARG A 209 7.61 4.94 16.64
C ARG A 209 8.52 4.09 15.74
N LYS A 210 9.84 4.30 15.84
CA LYS A 210 10.89 3.52 15.14
C LYS A 210 10.96 3.73 13.63
N ALA A 211 10.24 4.69 13.04
CA ALA A 211 10.40 5.08 11.64
C ALA A 211 11.57 6.07 11.46
N THR A 212 12.75 5.72 11.96
CA THR A 212 13.92 6.62 12.01
C THR A 212 14.58 6.86 10.65
N GLN A 213 14.32 5.98 9.68
CA GLN A 213 14.82 6.07 8.30
C GLN A 213 14.26 7.28 7.57
N ILE A 214 13.07 7.75 7.96
CA ILE A 214 12.47 8.96 7.41
C ILE A 214 13.17 10.15 8.06
N ASN A 215 13.97 10.88 7.30
CA ASN A 215 14.66 12.05 7.83
C ASN A 215 13.78 13.31 7.77
N SER A 216 14.03 14.27 8.65
CA SER A 216 13.19 15.47 8.79
C SER A 216 13.17 16.36 7.54
N LYS A 217 14.25 16.35 6.73
CA LYS A 217 14.31 17.13 5.48
C LYS A 217 13.41 16.54 4.41
N GLU A 218 13.52 15.24 4.12
CA GLU A 218 12.67 14.58 3.11
C GLU A 218 11.20 14.59 3.52
N TYR A 219 10.93 14.41 4.83
CA TYR A 219 9.57 14.47 5.35
C TYR A 219 8.94 15.85 5.20
N ALA A 220 9.68 16.90 5.58
CA ALA A 220 9.20 18.28 5.45
C ALA A 220 8.99 18.66 3.99
N HIS A 221 9.89 18.24 3.09
CA HIS A 221 9.76 18.44 1.66
C HIS A 221 8.51 17.77 1.08
N TRP A 222 8.30 16.49 1.41
CA TRP A 222 7.09 15.77 0.99
C TRP A 222 5.82 16.42 1.53
N ARG A 223 5.77 16.79 2.82
CA ARG A 223 4.58 17.46 3.37
C ARG A 223 4.29 18.81 2.73
N GLN A 224 5.34 19.57 2.41
CA GLN A 224 5.21 20.89 1.82
C GLN A 224 4.68 20.84 0.39
N TYR A 225 5.18 19.89 -0.42
CA TYR A 225 4.97 19.89 -1.87
C TYR A 225 4.22 18.66 -2.41
N GLY A 226 4.02 17.62 -1.60
CA GLY A 226 3.48 16.35 -2.06
C GLY A 226 4.45 15.55 -2.94
N MET A 227 5.75 15.78 -2.79
CA MET A 227 6.81 15.18 -3.60
C MET A 227 7.64 14.23 -2.74
N ALA A 228 7.47 12.92 -2.94
CA ALA A 228 8.15 11.90 -2.14
C ALA A 228 9.43 11.37 -2.81
N PHE A 229 9.38 11.16 -4.13
CA PHE A 229 10.40 10.43 -4.87
C PHE A 229 10.93 11.28 -6.04
N GLU A 230 11.98 12.03 -5.77
CA GLU A 230 12.75 12.79 -6.77
C GLU A 230 14.13 12.13 -6.94
N LEU A 231 14.12 10.94 -7.54
CA LEU A 231 15.27 10.04 -7.60
C LEU A 231 16.35 10.45 -8.62
N ARG A 232 16.07 11.48 -9.43
CA ARG A 232 17.00 12.09 -10.37
C ARG A 232 16.72 13.58 -10.52
N GLU A 233 17.71 14.32 -11.00
CA GLU A 233 17.55 15.73 -11.36
C GLU A 233 16.70 15.85 -12.63
N ALA A 234 15.40 16.08 -12.46
CA ALA A 234 14.43 16.21 -13.54
C ALA A 234 13.33 17.21 -13.19
N ASN A 235 12.56 17.61 -14.21
CA ASN A 235 11.42 18.50 -14.03
C ASN A 235 10.14 17.69 -13.73
N TYR A 236 9.56 17.92 -12.55
CA TYR A 236 8.30 17.33 -12.12
C TYR A 236 7.19 18.38 -12.24
N ASN A 237 6.60 18.51 -13.42
CA ASN A 237 5.73 19.63 -13.80
C ASN A 237 4.32 19.20 -14.26
N VAL A 238 4.03 17.89 -14.30
CA VAL A 238 2.71 17.38 -14.71
C VAL A 238 1.94 16.80 -13.53
N PRO A 239 0.66 17.18 -13.30
CA PRO A 239 -0.16 16.58 -12.26
C PRO A 239 -0.31 15.07 -12.41
N ASN A 240 -0.03 14.33 -11.34
CA ASN A 240 -0.33 12.91 -11.24
C ASN A 240 -1.84 12.69 -11.12
N ARG A 241 -2.51 12.53 -12.26
CA ARG A 241 -3.97 12.32 -12.32
C ARG A 241 -4.41 11.05 -11.58
N SER A 242 -3.52 10.09 -11.33
CA SER A 242 -3.84 8.86 -10.58
C SER A 242 -4.09 9.07 -9.08
N LEU A 243 -3.73 10.24 -8.54
CA LEU A 243 -3.99 10.66 -7.16
C LEU A 243 -5.22 11.57 -7.02
N ALA A 244 -5.96 11.80 -8.10
CA ALA A 244 -7.18 12.58 -8.08
C ALA A 244 -8.40 11.67 -7.85
N SER A 245 -9.41 12.19 -7.16
CA SER A 245 -10.74 11.57 -7.11
C SER A 245 -11.84 12.59 -7.36
N GLY A 246 -12.86 12.13 -8.07
CA GLY A 246 -14.01 12.91 -8.47
C GLY A 246 -15.06 12.94 -7.37
N ARG A 247 -15.50 14.13 -6.98
CA ARG A 247 -16.61 14.33 -6.03
C ARG A 247 -17.72 15.11 -6.70
N VAL A 248 -18.96 14.68 -6.47
CA VAL A 248 -20.14 15.36 -7.01
C VAL A 248 -20.48 16.55 -6.12
N PHE A 249 -20.46 17.75 -6.68
CA PHE A 249 -20.91 18.97 -6.03
C PHE A 249 -22.15 19.51 -6.73
N ARG A 250 -23.01 20.18 -5.95
CA ARG A 250 -24.11 20.97 -6.51
C ARG A 250 -23.67 22.42 -6.61
N ASN A 251 -23.81 23.01 -7.78
CA ASN A 251 -23.61 24.45 -7.94
C ASN A 251 -24.78 25.22 -7.28
N SER A 252 -24.66 26.55 -7.19
CA SER A 252 -25.70 27.41 -6.64
C SER A 252 -27.02 27.38 -7.42
N ALA A 253 -27.01 26.90 -8.67
CA ALA A 253 -28.19 26.70 -9.53
C ALA A 253 -28.86 25.32 -9.33
N GLY A 254 -28.24 24.42 -8.54
CA GLY A 254 -28.74 23.08 -8.27
C GLY A 254 -28.21 21.97 -9.20
N ASP A 255 -27.46 22.32 -10.25
CA ASP A 255 -26.85 21.35 -11.17
C ASP A 255 -25.72 20.58 -10.50
N LYS A 256 -25.60 19.29 -10.86
CA LYS A 256 -24.53 18.42 -10.38
C LYS A 256 -23.33 18.49 -11.32
N GLY A 257 -22.17 18.84 -10.79
CA GLY A 257 -20.89 18.76 -11.46
C GLY A 257 -19.92 17.84 -10.72
N VAL A 258 -18.98 17.22 -11.44
CA VAL A 258 -17.88 16.48 -10.82
C VAL A 258 -16.68 17.41 -10.69
N TYR A 259 -16.18 17.57 -9.47
CA TYR A 259 -14.92 18.26 -9.20
C TYR A 259 -13.84 17.23 -8.88
N TRP A 260 -12.74 17.30 -9.64
CA TRP A 260 -11.57 16.45 -9.45
C TRP A 260 -10.58 17.15 -8.52
N GLY A 261 -10.23 16.49 -7.42
CA GLY A 261 -9.29 17.02 -6.44
C GLY A 261 -8.48 15.92 -5.77
N TYR A 262 -7.49 16.32 -4.98
CA TYR A 262 -6.72 15.41 -4.15
C TYR A 262 -7.41 15.22 -2.79
N TRP A 263 -7.77 13.98 -2.45
CA TRP A 263 -8.51 13.65 -1.22
C TRP A 263 -7.78 12.68 -0.30
N GLY A 264 -6.47 12.52 -0.46
CA GLY A 264 -5.66 11.58 0.32
C GLY A 264 -4.77 12.20 1.37
N ASP A 265 -3.81 11.42 1.86
CA ASP A 265 -3.00 11.72 3.03
C ASP A 265 -1.93 12.80 2.77
N ILE A 266 -1.78 13.72 3.73
CA ILE A 266 -0.77 14.78 3.74
C ILE A 266 0.11 14.76 5.00
N ILE A 267 -0.01 13.69 5.81
CA ILE A 267 0.64 13.48 7.10
C ILE A 267 1.49 12.21 7.10
N CYS A 268 0.93 11.07 6.71
CA CYS A 268 1.66 9.81 6.71
C CYS A 268 2.25 9.57 5.32
N SER A 269 3.57 9.74 5.20
CA SER A 269 4.27 9.70 3.92
C SER A 269 4.26 8.30 3.29
N PRO A 270 4.31 8.20 1.95
CA PRO A 270 4.45 6.92 1.25
C PRO A 270 5.76 6.18 1.59
N TYR A 271 6.73 6.85 2.21
CA TYR A 271 7.94 6.23 2.76
C TYR A 271 7.66 5.11 3.76
N LEU A 272 6.53 5.11 4.46
CA LEU A 272 6.16 4.03 5.39
C LEU A 272 6.04 2.67 4.69
N VAL A 273 5.79 2.67 3.39
CA VAL A 273 5.48 1.47 2.61
C VAL A 273 6.74 0.70 2.21
N PHE A 274 7.75 1.41 1.70
CA PHE A 274 8.96 0.81 1.16
C PHE A 274 10.26 1.38 1.76
N GLY A 275 10.18 2.42 2.58
CA GLY A 275 11.35 3.22 3.00
C GLY A 275 11.80 3.02 4.43
N ILE A 276 11.05 2.27 5.25
CA ILE A 276 11.39 2.05 6.68
C ILE A 276 11.84 0.64 7.01
N ASP A 277 11.58 -0.34 6.13
CA ASP A 277 12.05 -1.70 6.29
C ASP A 277 13.40 -1.91 5.59
N THR A 278 14.39 -2.32 6.37
CA THR A 278 15.77 -2.62 5.93
C THR A 278 16.17 -4.05 6.28
N SER A 279 15.22 -4.89 6.73
CA SER A 279 15.49 -6.26 7.20
C SER A 279 16.18 -7.13 6.16
N GLU A 280 15.91 -6.91 4.88
CA GLU A 280 16.51 -7.65 3.78
C GLU A 280 17.80 -7.06 3.21
N CYS A 281 18.18 -5.86 3.65
CA CYS A 281 19.41 -5.21 3.24
C CYS A 281 19.93 -4.31 4.36
N SER A 282 20.72 -4.92 5.25
CA SER A 282 21.27 -4.28 6.44
C SER A 282 22.18 -3.08 6.13
N GLU A 283 22.79 -3.04 4.95
CA GLU A 283 23.64 -1.96 4.45
C GLU A 283 22.89 -0.63 4.40
N LEU A 284 21.57 -0.66 4.18
CA LEU A 284 20.71 0.52 4.16
C LEU A 284 20.49 1.12 5.56
N ASN A 285 20.74 0.36 6.62
CA ASN A 285 20.64 0.83 8.00
C ASN A 285 21.95 1.43 8.52
N ARG A 286 22.94 1.64 7.65
CA ARG A 286 24.25 2.20 8.01
C ARG A 286 24.10 3.62 8.56
N LEU A 287 24.77 3.87 9.70
CA LEU A 287 24.87 5.19 10.31
C LEU A 287 26.20 5.86 10.01
N VAL A 288 26.18 7.15 9.69
CA VAL A 288 27.34 8.04 9.57
C VAL A 288 27.12 9.23 10.50
N ASN A 289 28.02 9.43 11.46
CA ASN A 289 27.89 10.48 12.49
C ASN A 289 26.54 10.44 13.23
N GLY A 290 26.05 9.24 13.54
CA GLY A 290 24.77 9.04 14.25
C GLY A 290 23.52 9.30 13.41
N LYS A 291 23.64 9.51 12.09
CA LYS A 291 22.52 9.69 11.16
C LYS A 291 22.51 8.60 10.11
N HIS A 292 21.33 8.21 9.62
CA HIS A 292 21.20 7.26 8.52
C HIS A 292 21.91 7.78 7.28
N ALA A 293 22.74 6.91 6.67
CA ALA A 293 23.47 7.22 5.46
C ALA A 293 22.55 7.34 4.23
N TYR A 294 21.39 6.68 4.29
CA TYR A 294 20.42 6.61 3.21
C TYR A 294 19.05 7.10 3.69
N ALA A 295 18.39 7.87 2.84
CA ALA A 295 17.06 8.41 3.08
C ALA A 295 15.97 7.36 2.76
N ALA A 296 14.76 7.53 3.31
CA ALA A 296 13.66 6.59 3.09
C ALA A 296 13.23 6.52 1.61
N SER A 297 13.39 7.60 0.86
CA SER A 297 13.27 7.65 -0.60
C SER A 297 14.23 6.68 -1.31
N THR A 298 15.52 6.67 -0.95
CA THR A 298 16.53 5.73 -1.48
C THR A 298 16.23 4.29 -1.09
N ILE A 299 15.84 4.06 0.18
CA ILE A 299 15.46 2.73 0.66
C ILE A 299 14.25 2.19 -0.13
N SER A 300 13.28 3.07 -0.41
CA SER A 300 12.13 2.73 -1.25
C SER A 300 12.53 2.35 -2.67
N GLU A 301 13.46 3.09 -3.28
CA GLU A 301 14.00 2.76 -4.61
C GLU A 301 14.63 1.36 -4.61
N VAL A 302 15.49 1.06 -3.63
CA VAL A 302 16.15 -0.23 -3.52
C VAL A 302 15.16 -1.37 -3.33
N ASN A 303 14.20 -1.21 -2.41
CA ASN A 303 13.20 -2.23 -2.11
C ASN A 303 12.28 -2.50 -3.30
N VAL A 304 11.80 -1.45 -4.00
CA VAL A 304 10.99 -1.61 -5.21
C VAL A 304 11.80 -2.21 -6.36
N ARG A 305 13.05 -1.77 -6.54
CA ARG A 305 13.95 -2.33 -7.55
C ARG A 305 14.18 -3.82 -7.34
N LYS A 306 14.45 -4.23 -6.10
CA LYS A 306 14.59 -5.63 -5.72
C LYS A 306 13.34 -6.40 -6.14
N MET A 307 12.16 -5.98 -5.67
CA MET A 307 10.90 -6.66 -6.01
C MET A 307 10.69 -6.78 -7.52
N PHE A 308 10.95 -5.72 -8.29
CA PHE A 308 10.73 -5.72 -9.75
C PHE A 308 11.69 -6.65 -10.48
N TRP A 309 12.95 -6.69 -10.05
CA TRP A 309 13.91 -7.63 -10.61
C TRP A 309 13.48 -9.08 -10.31
N GLU A 310 13.02 -9.35 -9.10
CA GLU A 310 12.57 -10.67 -8.66
C GLU A 310 11.30 -11.14 -9.39
N LEU A 311 10.34 -10.24 -9.60
CA LEU A 311 9.14 -10.50 -10.42
C LEU A 311 9.49 -10.92 -11.86
N GLU A 312 10.54 -10.33 -12.42
CA GLU A 312 10.95 -10.59 -13.80
C GLU A 312 11.81 -11.85 -13.95
N ASN A 313 12.72 -12.08 -12.99
CA ASN A 313 13.71 -13.15 -13.10
C ASN A 313 13.32 -14.42 -12.33
N GLN A 314 12.31 -14.35 -11.45
CA GLN A 314 11.87 -15.45 -10.59
C GLN A 314 13.02 -16.06 -9.75
N LYS A 315 13.98 -15.22 -9.36
CA LYS A 315 15.18 -15.55 -8.59
C LYS A 315 15.46 -14.46 -7.57
N SER A 316 16.26 -14.77 -6.55
CA SER A 316 16.70 -13.78 -5.56
C SER A 316 17.54 -12.69 -6.23
N CYS A 317 17.24 -11.42 -5.93
CA CYS A 317 17.94 -10.28 -6.50
C CYS A 317 19.40 -10.20 -6.02
N PRO A 318 20.40 -10.16 -6.91
CA PRO A 318 21.77 -9.87 -6.53
C PRO A 318 21.91 -8.47 -5.93
N LEU A 319 22.72 -8.34 -4.87
CA LEU A 319 22.92 -7.06 -4.15
C LEU A 319 23.38 -5.91 -5.06
N HIS A 320 24.28 -6.18 -6.00
CA HIS A 320 24.77 -5.15 -6.94
C HIS A 320 23.68 -4.66 -7.92
N ILE A 321 22.58 -5.41 -8.07
CA ILE A 321 21.43 -4.98 -8.87
C ILE A 321 20.48 -4.16 -8.01
N SER A 322 20.13 -4.63 -6.81
CA SER A 322 19.24 -3.90 -5.90
C SER A 322 19.87 -2.58 -5.44
N ILE A 323 21.20 -2.54 -5.28
CA ILE A 323 21.94 -1.36 -4.86
C ILE A 323 23.14 -1.10 -5.79
N PRO A 324 22.92 -0.46 -6.95
CA PRO A 324 23.99 -0.24 -7.92
C PRO A 324 25.06 0.76 -7.45
N PHE A 325 24.76 1.55 -6.41
CA PHE A 325 25.64 2.59 -5.88
C PHE A 325 26.53 2.10 -4.72
N LEU A 326 26.33 0.87 -4.23
CA LEU A 326 27.23 0.25 -3.26
C LEU A 326 28.39 -0.42 -4.01
N ASP A 327 29.60 0.02 -3.74
CA ASP A 327 30.81 -0.56 -4.32
C ASP A 327 31.11 -1.91 -3.64
N PRO A 328 31.14 -3.05 -4.37
CA PRO A 328 31.36 -4.38 -3.78
C PRO A 328 32.74 -4.54 -3.14
N SER A 329 33.65 -3.59 -3.35
CA SER A 329 34.96 -3.54 -2.68
C SER A 329 34.91 -3.12 -1.20
N THR A 330 33.78 -2.60 -0.72
CA THR A 330 33.62 -2.12 0.67
C THR A 330 32.99 -3.14 1.62
N THR A 331 32.64 -4.33 1.12
CA THR A 331 32.02 -5.41 1.93
C THR A 331 33.03 -6.42 2.48
N SER A 332 34.33 -6.26 2.22
CA SER A 332 35.39 -7.12 2.76
C SER A 332 36.08 -6.49 3.98
N ASP A 333 35.34 -6.11 5.00
CA ASP A 333 35.94 -5.85 6.32
C ASP A 333 35.43 -6.87 7.33
N ASN A 334 36.37 -7.70 7.76
CA ASN A 334 36.25 -8.78 8.73
C ASN A 334 35.50 -8.35 9.99
N ILE A 335 34.27 -8.81 10.17
CA ILE A 335 33.67 -8.96 11.49
C ILE A 335 33.91 -10.40 11.93
N SER A 336 35.10 -10.63 12.50
CA SER A 336 35.31 -11.77 13.39
C SER A 336 34.78 -11.35 14.76
N PHE A 337 33.68 -11.97 15.18
CA PHE A 337 33.21 -11.87 16.56
C PHE A 337 34.17 -12.69 17.44
N PRO A 338 34.71 -12.16 18.54
CA PRO A 338 35.38 -12.99 19.52
C PRO A 338 34.31 -13.68 20.37
N ASP A 339 34.27 -15.01 20.29
CA ASP A 339 33.55 -15.87 21.22
C ASP A 339 34.10 -15.69 22.65
N GLU A 340 33.19 -15.68 23.62
CA GLU A 340 33.50 -15.83 25.04
C GLU A 340 34.05 -17.24 25.30
N GLU A 341 35.33 -17.36 25.69
CA GLU A 341 35.78 -18.44 26.57
C GLU A 341 36.71 -17.90 27.66
N VAL A 342 36.33 -18.20 28.90
CA VAL A 342 37.02 -17.89 30.15
C VAL A 342 38.23 -18.82 30.31
N SER A 343 39.44 -18.28 30.52
CA SER A 343 40.37 -18.85 31.51
C SER A 343 41.43 -17.86 32.00
N SER A 344 41.43 -17.73 33.32
CA SER A 344 42.44 -17.28 34.28
C SER A 344 43.92 -17.12 33.83
N GLN A 345 44.53 -15.98 34.16
CA GLN A 345 45.50 -15.82 35.28
C GLN A 345 46.49 -14.64 35.08
N ASN A 346 46.71 -13.94 36.19
CA ASN A 346 47.91 -13.19 36.60
C ASN A 346 48.14 -11.74 36.08
N ASP A 347 47.87 -10.81 36.99
CA ASP A 347 48.58 -9.55 37.24
C ASP A 347 50.11 -9.79 37.39
N PRO A 348 51.02 -8.78 37.20
CA PRO A 348 50.96 -7.56 38.03
C PRO A 348 51.45 -6.23 37.41
N THR A 349 50.88 -5.14 37.95
CA THR A 349 51.48 -3.83 38.31
C THR A 349 52.23 -2.98 37.26
N VAL A 350 51.88 -1.69 37.16
CA VAL A 350 52.63 -0.53 37.73
C VAL A 350 52.06 0.81 37.19
N GLU A 351 51.80 1.73 38.14
CA GLU A 351 51.76 3.23 38.12
C GLU A 351 50.83 3.96 37.13
N ASN A 352 49.75 4.60 37.61
CA ASN A 352 49.71 5.98 38.14
C ASN A 352 50.44 7.00 37.25
N ASP A 353 49.68 7.87 36.57
CA ASP A 353 49.77 9.28 36.87
C ASP A 353 48.52 10.06 36.44
N THR A 354 48.13 10.92 37.35
CA THR A 354 47.07 11.92 37.26
C THR A 354 47.72 13.18 36.70
N ASP A 355 47.09 13.85 35.73
CA ASP A 355 47.12 15.30 35.81
C ASP A 355 45.93 15.96 35.14
N ASP A 356 45.36 16.87 35.90
CA ASP A 356 44.12 17.59 35.68
C ASP A 356 44.53 19.07 35.63
N SER A 357 44.45 19.73 34.47
CA SER A 357 44.58 21.19 34.44
C SER A 357 43.68 21.86 33.40
N LYS A 358 42.74 22.60 33.96
CA LYS A 358 41.80 23.53 33.36
C LYS A 358 42.52 24.69 32.67
N GLN A 359 42.04 25.12 31.51
CA GLN A 359 41.96 26.55 31.16
C GLN A 359 40.65 26.87 30.41
N ASN A 360 40.03 27.96 30.86
CA ASN A 360 38.77 28.56 30.42
C ASN A 360 38.97 29.56 29.27
N MET A 361 37.84 29.90 28.62
CA MET A 361 37.54 31.08 27.77
C MET A 361 37.98 30.96 26.29
N ASN A 362 37.17 31.24 25.27
CA ASN A 362 35.93 32.01 25.13
C ASN A 362 35.02 31.40 24.04
N VAL A 363 33.71 31.55 24.23
CA VAL A 363 32.65 31.18 23.29
C VAL A 363 32.46 32.33 22.30
N GLU A 364 32.77 32.09 21.02
CA GLU A 364 32.11 32.79 19.91
C GLU A 364 31.61 31.76 18.90
N ASN A 365 30.34 31.92 18.57
CA ASN A 365 29.49 30.94 17.91
C ASN A 365 29.47 31.27 16.41
N SER A 366 30.06 30.42 15.58
CA SER A 366 29.88 30.45 14.13
C SER A 366 30.02 29.05 13.55
N ASN A 367 28.95 28.26 13.67
CA ASN A 367 28.81 27.00 12.94
C ASN A 367 28.43 27.29 11.49
N SER A 368 29.41 27.21 10.60
CA SER A 368 29.22 27.02 9.16
C SER A 368 29.64 25.59 8.82
N ASP A 369 28.69 24.66 8.81
CA ASP A 369 28.92 23.31 8.30
C ASP A 369 28.32 23.22 6.89
N ASP A 370 29.16 23.52 5.90
CA ASP A 370 28.90 23.26 4.49
C ASP A 370 29.01 21.75 4.22
N CYS A 371 27.86 21.14 3.91
CA CYS A 371 27.81 19.83 3.27
C CYS A 371 27.96 20.06 1.76
N ILE A 372 29.01 19.48 1.17
CA ILE A 372 29.45 19.66 -0.21
C ILE A 372 28.29 19.39 -1.20
N PHE A 373 27.74 20.46 -1.76
CA PHE A 373 27.00 20.46 -3.02
C PHE A 373 27.95 20.96 -4.10
N MET A 374 28.36 20.09 -5.03
CA MET A 374 29.12 20.50 -6.21
C MET A 374 28.19 21.25 -7.16
N LYS A 375 28.25 22.58 -7.11
CA LYS A 375 27.62 23.50 -8.05
C LYS A 375 28.71 24.04 -8.97
N SER A 376 28.70 23.71 -10.26
CA SER A 376 29.61 24.31 -11.24
C SER A 376 28.87 25.37 -12.06
N GLU A 377 29.15 26.64 -11.78
CA GLU A 377 28.73 27.80 -12.58
C GLU A 377 29.76 28.15 -13.67
N LYS A 378 29.23 28.73 -14.76
CA LYS A 378 29.87 29.08 -16.04
C LYS A 378 30.95 30.18 -15.95
N LEU A 379 31.92 30.14 -16.87
CA LEU A 379 32.54 31.33 -17.48
C LEU A 379 32.85 31.09 -18.97
N LYS A 380 32.53 32.10 -19.80
CA LYS A 380 32.84 32.29 -21.24
C LYS A 380 34.34 32.69 -21.38
N GLU A 381 35.05 32.76 -22.51
CA GLU A 381 34.79 32.85 -23.96
C GLU A 381 36.16 32.68 -24.70
N GLN A 382 36.13 32.47 -26.03
CA GLN A 382 37.16 32.70 -27.08
C GLN A 382 37.89 31.53 -27.76
N GLU A 383 38.04 31.76 -29.07
CA GLU A 383 38.25 30.88 -30.23
C GLU A 383 39.73 30.46 -30.44
N GLU A 384 39.96 29.32 -31.11
CA GLU A 384 40.72 29.22 -32.38
C GLU A 384 40.87 27.76 -32.87
N GLU A 385 40.83 27.60 -34.19
CA GLU A 385 40.99 26.36 -34.95
C GLU A 385 42.39 25.72 -34.79
N LYS A 386 42.45 24.37 -34.72
CA LYS A 386 43.22 23.54 -35.67
C LYS A 386 43.08 22.03 -35.43
N THR A 387 43.04 21.35 -36.57
CA THR A 387 42.99 19.92 -36.84
C THR A 387 44.24 19.15 -36.39
N SER A 388 44.06 17.97 -35.76
CA SER A 388 44.60 16.66 -36.20
C SER A 388 44.58 15.58 -35.10
N SER A 389 43.80 14.51 -35.35
CA SER A 389 44.01 13.09 -35.01
C SER A 389 44.98 12.65 -33.90
N GLN A 390 44.47 11.97 -32.87
CA GLN A 390 44.65 10.51 -32.62
C GLN A 390 43.97 10.09 -31.30
N GLY A 391 43.32 8.93 -31.33
CA GLY A 391 42.28 8.57 -30.38
C GLY A 391 42.73 8.02 -29.02
N LYS A 392 41.76 8.02 -28.09
CA LYS A 392 41.50 6.97 -27.12
C LYS A 392 40.07 7.15 -26.58
N SER A 393 39.40 6.02 -26.49
CA SER A 393 38.01 5.80 -26.11
C SER A 393 37.67 6.33 -24.71
N ASN A 394 36.69 7.21 -24.62
CA ASN A 394 35.93 7.49 -23.40
C ASN A 394 34.44 7.46 -23.79
N GLU A 395 33.69 6.51 -23.25
CA GLU A 395 32.22 6.52 -23.33
C GLU A 395 31.72 7.56 -22.31
N GLU A 396 31.16 8.65 -22.82
CA GLU A 396 30.37 9.60 -22.05
C GLU A 396 29.04 8.98 -21.61
N PRO A 397 28.47 9.38 -20.45
CA PRO A 397 27.18 8.89 -20.01
C PRO A 397 26.08 9.32 -21.00
N LYS A 398 25.36 8.34 -21.56
CA LYS A 398 24.26 8.56 -22.50
C LYS A 398 23.19 9.45 -21.87
N HIS A 399 23.01 10.65 -22.41
CA HIS A 399 21.81 11.46 -22.19
C HIS A 399 20.58 10.62 -22.58
N PHE A 400 19.72 10.31 -21.60
CA PHE A 400 18.48 9.57 -21.80
C PHE A 400 17.54 10.42 -22.68
N ASN A 401 17.18 9.93 -23.87
CA ASN A 401 16.36 10.68 -24.82
C ASN A 401 14.87 10.37 -24.60
N GLU A 402 14.16 11.24 -23.88
CA GLU A 402 12.74 11.07 -23.51
C GLU A 402 11.80 10.87 -24.72
N ASP A 403 12.16 11.43 -25.88
CA ASP A 403 11.45 11.24 -27.14
C ASP A 403 11.56 9.80 -27.68
N SER A 404 12.64 9.10 -27.35
CA SER A 404 12.84 7.70 -27.73
C SER A 404 11.93 6.78 -26.93
N LEU A 405 11.83 7.00 -25.61
CA LEU A 405 11.00 6.16 -24.73
C LEU A 405 9.50 6.35 -25.04
N THR A 406 9.10 7.60 -25.33
CA THR A 406 7.74 7.90 -25.77
C THR A 406 7.36 7.12 -27.03
N LYS A 407 8.23 7.12 -28.05
CA LYS A 407 8.01 6.35 -29.29
C LYS A 407 8.01 4.84 -29.06
N GLN A 408 8.76 4.36 -28.07
CA GLN A 408 8.80 2.94 -27.73
C GLN A 408 7.46 2.43 -27.16
N PHE A 409 6.76 3.26 -26.39
CA PHE A 409 5.43 2.92 -25.86
C PHE A 409 4.37 2.73 -26.93
N ASP A 410 4.42 3.53 -27.98
CA ASP A 410 3.46 3.51 -29.08
C ASP A 410 3.73 2.38 -30.08
N ASN A 411 5.00 2.01 -30.27
CA ASN A 411 5.42 1.05 -31.30
C ASN A 411 5.54 -0.39 -30.81
N THR A 412 5.66 -0.61 -29.50
CA THR A 412 5.74 -1.95 -28.92
C THR A 412 4.38 -2.32 -28.37
N GLU A 413 3.97 -3.58 -28.45
CA GLU A 413 2.76 -4.07 -27.76
C GLU A 413 3.07 -4.33 -26.28
N TYR A 414 2.12 -4.07 -25.37
CA TYR A 414 2.31 -4.38 -23.95
C TYR A 414 2.01 -5.86 -23.74
N VAL A 415 2.99 -6.61 -23.25
CA VAL A 415 2.83 -7.99 -22.82
C VAL A 415 3.36 -8.06 -21.38
N PRO A 416 2.54 -8.42 -20.38
CA PRO A 416 2.99 -8.47 -19.01
C PRO A 416 4.05 -9.57 -18.81
N LEU A 417 4.88 -9.44 -17.77
CA LEU A 417 5.83 -10.49 -17.34
C LEU A 417 5.14 -11.85 -17.19
N ASP A 418 5.86 -12.95 -17.47
CA ASP A 418 5.33 -14.32 -17.43
C ASP A 418 4.68 -14.70 -16.08
N ILE A 419 5.15 -14.11 -14.97
CA ILE A 419 4.56 -14.28 -13.64
C ILE A 419 3.07 -13.90 -13.61
N ALA A 420 2.61 -13.02 -14.51
CA ALA A 420 1.20 -12.66 -14.66
C ALA A 420 0.28 -13.86 -14.94
N ASN A 421 0.82 -14.96 -15.47
CA ASN A 421 0.05 -16.19 -15.69
C ASN A 421 -0.06 -17.07 -14.43
N THR A 422 0.56 -16.67 -13.32
CA THR A 422 0.72 -17.48 -12.10
C THR A 422 -0.15 -17.04 -10.92
N PHE A 423 -0.96 -16.00 -11.09
CA PHE A 423 -1.86 -15.50 -10.06
C PHE A 423 -3.09 -14.83 -10.68
N LYS A 424 -4.11 -14.61 -9.85
CA LYS A 424 -5.29 -13.82 -10.21
C LYS A 424 -5.60 -12.79 -9.12
N VAL A 425 -6.12 -11.65 -9.55
CA VAL A 425 -6.62 -10.56 -8.74
C VAL A 425 -8.08 -10.34 -9.11
N LYS A 426 -8.96 -10.79 -8.22
CA LYS A 426 -10.40 -10.69 -8.35
C LYS A 426 -10.89 -9.44 -7.63
N PHE A 427 -11.47 -8.52 -8.38
CA PHE A 427 -12.06 -7.30 -7.85
C PHE A 427 -13.52 -7.60 -7.49
N LEU A 428 -13.82 -7.58 -6.20
CA LEU A 428 -15.17 -7.75 -5.69
C LEU A 428 -15.89 -6.39 -5.64
N PRO A 429 -17.23 -6.34 -5.60
CA PRO A 429 -17.95 -5.07 -5.49
C PRO A 429 -17.48 -4.22 -4.32
N CYS A 430 -17.43 -2.90 -4.51
CA CYS A 430 -16.97 -1.98 -3.47
C CYS A 430 -17.81 -2.14 -2.20
N ASN A 431 -17.17 -2.11 -1.03
CA ASN A 431 -17.82 -2.25 0.28
C ASN A 431 -18.60 -3.57 0.47
N SER A 432 -18.27 -4.64 -0.27
CA SER A 432 -19.00 -5.93 -0.22
C SER A 432 -18.63 -6.85 0.95
N PHE A 433 -17.68 -6.48 1.81
CA PHE A 433 -17.14 -7.35 2.87
C PHE A 433 -18.22 -7.95 3.77
N LEU A 434 -19.17 -7.14 4.24
CA LEU A 434 -20.25 -7.61 5.14
C LEU A 434 -21.25 -8.54 4.43
N ASP A 435 -21.23 -8.60 3.10
CA ASP A 435 -22.15 -9.40 2.30
C ASP A 435 -21.52 -10.67 1.74
N LEU A 436 -20.25 -10.94 2.05
CA LEU A 436 -19.54 -12.12 1.56
C LEU A 436 -20.25 -13.41 1.96
N SER A 437 -20.66 -13.56 3.22
CA SER A 437 -21.34 -14.77 3.72
C SER A 437 -22.81 -14.87 3.30
N ILE A 438 -23.35 -13.84 2.64
CA ILE A 438 -24.77 -13.76 2.31
C ILE A 438 -24.95 -13.71 0.79
N ARG A 439 -24.61 -12.58 0.17
CA ARG A 439 -24.84 -12.32 -1.26
C ARG A 439 -23.80 -13.00 -2.14
N TYR A 440 -22.56 -13.13 -1.66
CA TYR A 440 -21.44 -13.61 -2.46
C TYR A 440 -20.93 -14.99 -2.03
N ARG A 441 -21.63 -15.68 -1.14
CA ARG A 441 -21.18 -16.95 -0.56
C ARG A 441 -20.96 -18.04 -1.59
N SER A 442 -21.73 -18.05 -2.68
CA SER A 442 -21.59 -19.02 -3.78
C SER A 442 -20.30 -18.86 -4.57
N LEU A 443 -19.59 -17.74 -4.42
CA LEU A 443 -18.25 -17.57 -4.98
C LEU A 443 -17.20 -18.41 -4.24
N PHE A 444 -17.48 -18.74 -2.98
CA PHE A 444 -16.54 -19.35 -2.04
C PHE A 444 -16.96 -20.73 -1.59
N LEU A 445 -18.26 -21.00 -1.53
CA LEU A 445 -18.88 -22.25 -1.09
C LEU A 445 -19.54 -22.97 -2.26
N LYS A 446 -19.44 -24.31 -2.28
CA LYS A 446 -20.02 -25.15 -3.34
C LYS A 446 -21.55 -25.28 -3.21
N SER A 447 -22.24 -25.45 -4.35
CA SER A 447 -23.55 -26.12 -4.39
C SER A 447 -23.31 -27.62 -4.15
N ASN A 448 -24.17 -28.29 -3.38
CA ASN A 448 -24.08 -29.72 -3.03
C ASN A 448 -24.27 -30.70 -4.21
N ASP A 449 -24.07 -30.26 -5.46
CA ASP A 449 -24.28 -31.11 -6.63
C ASP A 449 -23.04 -31.98 -6.89
N ASN A 450 -23.24 -33.27 -6.62
CA ASN A 450 -22.28 -34.35 -6.80
C ASN A 450 -21.82 -34.45 -8.27
N ASN A 451 -20.63 -33.93 -8.56
CA ASN A 451 -19.59 -34.53 -9.43
C ASN A 451 -18.63 -33.44 -9.91
N SER A 452 -17.49 -33.28 -9.22
CA SER A 452 -16.17 -32.95 -9.79
C SER A 452 -15.25 -32.44 -8.68
N SER A 453 -14.02 -32.95 -8.67
CA SER A 453 -12.90 -32.65 -7.78
C SER A 453 -12.33 -31.23 -7.95
N SER A 454 -13.16 -30.19 -7.90
CA SER A 454 -12.72 -28.78 -8.06
C SER A 454 -12.75 -28.04 -6.72
N LEU A 455 -11.70 -27.28 -6.39
CA LEU A 455 -11.38 -26.76 -5.05
C LEU A 455 -12.45 -25.82 -4.46
N ASN A 456 -12.58 -25.84 -3.13
CA ASN A 456 -13.34 -24.85 -2.36
C ASN A 456 -12.56 -23.53 -2.37
N ASN A 457 -13.16 -22.39 -2.73
CA ASN A 457 -12.45 -21.10 -2.82
C ASN A 457 -12.44 -20.36 -1.48
N ARG A 458 -12.28 -21.08 -0.36
CA ARG A 458 -12.26 -20.45 0.97
C ARG A 458 -10.93 -19.73 1.21
N PHE A 459 -10.96 -18.78 2.13
CA PHE A 459 -9.81 -17.93 2.44
C PHE A 459 -8.90 -18.60 3.47
N ARG A 460 -7.60 -18.58 3.20
CA ARG A 460 -6.56 -18.91 4.19
C ARG A 460 -5.96 -17.67 4.83
N ILE A 461 -5.96 -16.55 4.11
CA ILE A 461 -5.39 -15.30 4.58
C ILE A 461 -6.42 -14.19 4.39
N ILE A 462 -6.61 -13.39 5.43
CA ILE A 462 -7.46 -12.21 5.43
C ILE A 462 -6.58 -11.05 5.88
N TYR A 463 -6.40 -10.07 5.01
CA TYR A 463 -5.76 -8.80 5.34
C TYR A 463 -6.82 -7.71 5.45
N ILE A 464 -6.79 -6.94 6.53
CA ILE A 464 -7.68 -5.79 6.73
C ILE A 464 -6.85 -4.53 7.03
N GLY A 465 -6.99 -3.54 6.15
CA GLY A 465 -6.39 -2.22 6.34
C GLY A 465 -7.05 -1.44 7.46
N ASN A 466 -6.31 -0.51 8.05
CA ASN A 466 -6.70 0.17 9.28
C ASN A 466 -8.01 0.97 9.13
N SER A 467 -8.29 1.49 7.93
CA SER A 467 -9.48 2.29 7.63
C SER A 467 -10.78 1.47 7.66
N LEU A 468 -10.70 0.16 7.44
CA LEU A 468 -11.85 -0.74 7.35
C LEU A 468 -11.93 -1.77 8.49
N VAL A 469 -11.08 -1.66 9.51
CA VAL A 469 -11.07 -2.63 10.64
C VAL A 469 -12.40 -2.69 11.40
N HIS A 470 -13.15 -1.59 11.43
CA HIS A 470 -14.47 -1.51 12.08
C HIS A 470 -15.47 -2.54 11.53
N LEU A 471 -15.27 -2.99 10.29
CA LEU A 471 -16.11 -4.00 9.64
C LEU A 471 -16.06 -5.36 10.37
N LEU A 472 -15.00 -5.69 11.10
CA LEU A 472 -14.95 -6.89 11.93
C LEU A 472 -16.03 -6.86 13.03
N SER A 473 -16.15 -5.72 13.72
CA SER A 473 -17.19 -5.53 14.74
C SER A 473 -18.59 -5.54 14.14
N ASP A 474 -18.77 -4.90 12.98
CA ASP A 474 -20.08 -4.85 12.32
C ASP A 474 -20.51 -6.21 11.77
N LEU A 475 -19.56 -7.02 11.33
CA LEU A 475 -19.78 -8.41 10.97
C LEU A 475 -20.29 -9.23 12.17
N HIS A 476 -19.60 -9.17 13.31
CA HIS A 476 -20.03 -9.87 14.53
C HIS A 476 -21.42 -9.41 15.01
N LYS A 477 -21.70 -8.10 14.99
CA LYS A 477 -23.05 -7.57 15.32
C LYS A 477 -24.14 -8.09 14.39
N ARG A 478 -23.82 -8.30 13.11
CA ARG A 478 -24.77 -8.83 12.12
C ARG A 478 -25.05 -10.30 12.36
N GLU A 479 -24.04 -11.09 12.72
CA GLU A 479 -24.17 -12.53 13.02
C GLU A 479 -24.93 -12.76 14.32
N SER A 480 -24.57 -12.07 15.41
CA SER A 480 -25.27 -12.17 16.70
C SER A 480 -26.76 -11.77 16.65
N LYS A 481 -27.13 -10.78 15.82
CA LYS A 481 -28.55 -10.43 15.60
C LYS A 481 -29.34 -11.55 14.91
N LYS A 482 -28.72 -12.29 14.00
CA LYS A 482 -29.37 -13.43 13.33
C LYS A 482 -29.65 -14.56 14.30
N ASP A 483 -28.71 -14.86 15.20
CA ASP A 483 -28.86 -15.89 16.22
C ASP A 483 -29.97 -15.55 17.23
N ASN A 484 -30.01 -14.29 17.69
CA ASN A 484 -31.07 -13.81 18.59
C ASN A 484 -32.45 -13.75 17.93
N GLY A 485 -32.52 -13.44 16.63
CA GLY A 485 -33.77 -13.45 15.87
C GLY A 485 -34.38 -14.86 15.74
N LEU A 486 -33.53 -15.89 15.61
CA LEU A 486 -33.95 -17.29 15.59
C LEU A 486 -34.54 -17.73 16.95
N HIS A 487 -33.88 -17.35 18.05
CA HIS A 487 -34.39 -17.62 19.40
C HIS A 487 -35.71 -16.91 19.71
N SER A 488 -35.94 -15.71 19.17
CA SER A 488 -37.23 -15.00 19.35
C SER A 488 -38.37 -15.65 18.53
N LYS A 489 -38.08 -16.17 17.33
CA LYS A 489 -39.07 -16.88 16.49
C LYS A 489 -39.44 -18.26 17.05
N LEU A 490 -38.52 -18.92 17.75
CA LEU A 490 -38.82 -20.18 18.47
C LEU A 490 -39.69 -19.95 19.72
N ASN A 491 -39.58 -18.78 20.35
CA ASN A 491 -40.38 -18.43 21.54
C ASN A 491 -41.71 -17.75 21.24
N SER A 492 -42.00 -17.37 19.99
CA SER A 492 -43.28 -16.75 19.59
C SER A 492 -44.31 -17.73 19.02
N ASN A 493 -44.02 -19.04 19.04
CA ASN A 493 -44.95 -20.08 18.57
C ASN A 493 -45.77 -20.72 19.71
N LEU A 494 -45.76 -20.13 20.90
CA LEU A 494 -46.68 -20.43 21.98
C LEU A 494 -47.34 -19.10 22.38
N ASP A 495 -48.66 -19.05 22.28
CA ASP A 495 -49.56 -17.96 22.68
C ASP A 495 -49.82 -16.85 21.65
N ALA A 496 -50.79 -17.10 20.74
CA ALA A 496 -51.76 -16.09 20.29
C ALA A 496 -52.89 -16.73 19.45
N GLU A 497 -53.84 -17.38 20.12
CA GLU A 497 -55.22 -17.43 19.62
C GLU A 497 -55.94 -16.12 20.03
N VAL A 498 -56.83 -15.64 19.15
CA VAL A 498 -57.85 -14.61 19.37
C VAL A 498 -57.37 -13.14 19.29
N CYS A 499 -57.58 -12.47 18.16
CA CYS A 499 -58.79 -11.67 17.88
C CYS A 499 -58.63 -10.81 16.61
N ASN A 500 -59.53 -10.99 15.64
CA ASN A 500 -59.79 -10.05 14.55
C ASN A 500 -60.49 -8.80 15.13
N ASP A 501 -60.05 -7.60 14.73
CA ASP A 501 -60.88 -6.66 13.97
C ASP A 501 -60.22 -5.26 13.83
N LYS A 502 -60.21 -4.79 12.57
CA LYS A 502 -60.48 -3.41 12.08
C LYS A 502 -59.37 -2.35 11.93
N LEU A 503 -59.34 -1.90 10.67
CA LEU A 503 -59.10 -0.56 10.09
C LEU A 503 -57.66 -0.09 9.80
N GLU A 504 -57.30 -0.27 8.52
CA GLU A 504 -56.91 0.74 7.52
C GLU A 504 -56.48 2.14 8.03
N ASP A 505 -55.20 2.48 7.82
CA ASP A 505 -54.76 3.60 6.96
C ASP A 505 -53.22 3.73 6.98
N LYS A 506 -52.55 3.34 5.87
CA LYS A 506 -51.26 3.85 5.33
C LYS A 506 -50.72 2.93 4.22
N LYS A 507 -51.27 3.10 3.01
CA LYS A 507 -50.54 2.92 1.74
C LYS A 507 -50.11 4.35 1.37
N ASP A 508 -48.85 4.69 1.17
CA ASP A 508 -47.85 4.13 0.27
C ASP A 508 -46.44 4.35 0.85
N ILE A 509 -45.48 3.46 0.49
CA ILE A 509 -43.99 3.51 0.65
C ILE A 509 -43.38 2.14 1.06
N SER A 510 -44.16 1.09 1.33
CA SER A 510 -43.58 -0.21 1.79
C SER A 510 -43.45 -1.33 0.75
N ASN A 511 -43.97 -1.18 -0.47
CA ASN A 511 -44.17 -2.34 -1.37
C ASN A 511 -42.99 -2.76 -2.26
N GLU A 512 -41.85 -2.08 -2.21
CA GLU A 512 -40.64 -2.52 -2.94
C GLU A 512 -39.73 -3.44 -2.10
N SER A 513 -39.89 -3.45 -0.78
CA SER A 513 -39.03 -4.23 0.15
C SER A 513 -39.55 -5.62 0.50
N THR A 514 -40.80 -5.93 0.16
CA THR A 514 -41.48 -7.17 0.54
C THR A 514 -41.48 -8.22 -0.57
N LEU A 515 -41.45 -7.83 -1.85
CA LEU A 515 -41.44 -8.81 -2.95
C LEU A 515 -40.10 -9.52 -3.19
N GLU A 516 -38.96 -8.93 -2.78
CA GLU A 516 -37.65 -9.61 -2.89
C GLU A 516 -37.41 -10.64 -1.78
N ASN A 517 -38.11 -10.54 -0.66
CA ASN A 517 -37.92 -11.44 0.48
C ASN A 517 -38.67 -12.78 0.33
N ASP A 518 -39.73 -12.82 -0.48
CA ASP A 518 -40.57 -14.02 -0.60
C ASP A 518 -40.11 -15.00 -1.69
N LEU A 519 -39.18 -14.61 -2.58
CA LEU A 519 -38.68 -15.48 -3.66
C LEU A 519 -37.48 -16.37 -3.27
N PHE A 520 -36.91 -16.21 -2.07
CA PHE A 520 -35.72 -16.94 -1.60
C PHE A 520 -35.96 -17.80 -0.36
N ASN A 521 -37.21 -18.18 -0.07
CA ASN A 521 -37.51 -19.21 0.93
C ASN A 521 -37.16 -20.60 0.37
N THR A 522 -35.87 -20.88 0.28
CA THR A 522 -35.30 -22.23 0.31
C THR A 522 -34.48 -22.29 1.59
N ASP A 523 -34.75 -23.22 2.50
CA ASP A 523 -34.08 -23.37 3.80
C ASP A 523 -32.56 -23.15 3.71
N VAL A 524 -32.14 -21.93 4.05
CA VAL A 524 -30.75 -21.51 3.97
C VAL A 524 -30.10 -21.81 5.31
N PHE A 525 -29.22 -22.83 5.36
CA PHE A 525 -28.21 -22.92 6.42
C PHE A 525 -27.59 -21.54 6.62
N ASN A 526 -27.63 -21.01 7.85
CA ASN A 526 -27.20 -19.66 8.16
C ASN A 526 -25.67 -19.58 8.07
N VAL A 527 -25.16 -19.32 6.86
CA VAL A 527 -23.72 -19.24 6.57
C VAL A 527 -23.13 -18.03 7.30
N SER A 528 -22.13 -18.28 8.15
CA SER A 528 -21.29 -17.30 8.82
C SER A 528 -20.05 -16.96 7.97
N PHE A 529 -19.39 -15.84 8.27
CA PHE A 529 -18.09 -15.52 7.71
C PHE A 529 -17.06 -16.62 7.96
N THR A 530 -17.08 -17.28 9.11
CA THR A 530 -16.13 -18.38 9.42
C THR A 530 -16.31 -19.60 8.50
N ASP A 531 -17.45 -19.74 7.83
CA ASP A 531 -17.66 -20.80 6.84
C ASP A 531 -16.89 -20.52 5.55
N LEU A 532 -16.59 -19.26 5.27
CA LEU A 532 -15.76 -18.84 4.13
C LEU A 532 -14.26 -19.03 4.37
N LEU A 533 -13.87 -19.48 5.57
CA LEU A 533 -12.49 -19.69 5.96
C LEU A 533 -12.10 -21.17 5.80
N GLU A 534 -10.86 -21.43 5.42
CA GLU A 534 -10.30 -22.77 5.56
C GLU A 534 -10.19 -23.19 7.03
N ASP A 535 -9.89 -24.47 7.27
CA ASP A 535 -9.87 -25.02 8.63
C ASP A 535 -8.79 -24.39 9.52
N GLU A 536 -7.73 -23.87 8.90
CA GLU A 536 -6.79 -22.94 9.51
C GLU A 536 -6.66 -21.70 8.63
N ALA A 537 -6.85 -20.52 9.21
CA ALA A 537 -6.77 -19.24 8.52
C ALA A 537 -6.06 -18.17 9.37
N LEU A 538 -5.39 -17.24 8.70
CA LEU A 538 -4.66 -16.12 9.29
C LEU A 538 -5.40 -14.81 9.00
N LEU A 539 -5.74 -14.06 10.05
CA LEU A 539 -6.18 -12.68 9.98
C LEU A 539 -5.00 -11.76 10.30
N ILE A 540 -4.69 -10.85 9.38
CA ILE A 540 -3.69 -9.81 9.49
C ILE A 540 -4.41 -8.46 9.49
N VAL A 541 -4.17 -7.65 10.52
CA VAL A 541 -4.75 -6.31 10.63
C VAL A 541 -3.64 -5.27 10.63
N GLU A 542 -3.78 -4.27 9.78
CA GLU A 542 -2.84 -3.16 9.68
C GLU A 542 -2.86 -2.29 10.94
N SER A 543 -1.69 -1.99 11.51
CA SER A 543 -1.58 -1.14 12.69
C SER A 543 -1.82 0.33 12.36
N ILE A 544 -2.20 1.11 13.39
CA ILE A 544 -2.23 2.58 13.33
C ILE A 544 -0.96 3.22 13.90
N LEU A 545 0.09 2.41 14.12
CA LEU A 545 1.35 2.81 14.75
C LEU A 545 1.89 4.11 14.16
N TYR A 546 1.85 4.30 12.85
CA TYR A 546 2.47 5.45 12.17
C TYR A 546 1.54 6.65 11.95
N ILE A 547 0.29 6.61 12.42
CA ILE A 547 -0.63 7.76 12.28
C ILE A 547 -0.21 8.86 13.26
N VAL A 548 0.49 9.88 12.77
CA VAL A 548 1.13 10.94 13.57
C VAL A 548 0.17 11.59 14.58
N GLU A 549 -1.08 11.84 14.20
CA GLU A 549 -2.06 12.52 15.07
C GLU A 549 -2.63 11.65 16.19
N VAL A 550 -2.37 10.34 16.19
CA VAL A 550 -2.88 9.39 17.18
C VAL A 550 -1.88 9.29 18.34
N ARG A 551 -2.34 9.39 19.58
CA ARG A 551 -1.48 9.25 20.77
C ARG A 551 -1.19 7.79 21.13
N SER A 552 -0.11 7.55 21.86
CA SER A 552 0.30 6.19 22.28
C SER A 552 -0.80 5.44 23.03
N GLU A 553 -1.59 6.09 23.89
CA GLU A 553 -2.73 5.47 24.59
C GLU A 553 -3.84 5.04 23.62
N GLN A 554 -4.03 5.82 22.55
CA GLN A 554 -5.02 5.52 21.52
C GLN A 554 -4.55 4.37 20.62
N ILE A 555 -3.25 4.25 20.34
CA ILE A 555 -2.66 3.10 19.65
C ILE A 555 -2.86 1.83 20.49
N LYS A 556 -2.58 1.89 21.80
CA LYS A 556 -2.83 0.78 22.73
C LYS A 556 -4.31 0.38 22.75
N ALA A 557 -5.21 1.36 22.89
CA ALA A 557 -6.65 1.11 22.87
C ALA A 557 -7.12 0.52 21.53
N TYR A 558 -6.54 0.95 20.41
CA TYR A 558 -6.80 0.36 19.10
C TYR A 558 -6.43 -1.13 19.08
N CYS A 559 -5.21 -1.49 19.50
CA CYS A 559 -4.76 -2.87 19.54
C CYS A 559 -5.67 -3.77 20.40
N GLU A 560 -6.08 -3.30 21.59
CA GLU A 560 -7.01 -4.04 22.44
C GLU A 560 -8.40 -4.20 21.80
N ASN A 561 -8.91 -3.14 21.16
CA ASN A 561 -10.18 -3.20 20.46
C ASN A 561 -10.12 -4.18 19.27
N VAL A 562 -9.04 -4.17 18.49
CA VAL A 562 -8.87 -5.12 17.37
C VAL A 562 -8.77 -6.55 17.89
N LYS A 563 -8.03 -6.77 18.97
CA LYS A 563 -7.96 -8.08 19.63
C LYS A 563 -9.33 -8.58 20.03
N GLN A 564 -10.15 -7.73 20.66
CA GLN A 564 -11.52 -8.10 21.01
C GLN A 564 -12.36 -8.41 19.77
N MET A 565 -12.32 -7.57 18.73
CA MET A 565 -13.05 -7.79 17.46
C MET A 565 -12.67 -9.11 16.79
N ALA A 566 -11.38 -9.47 16.80
CA ALA A 566 -10.90 -10.74 16.26
C ALA A 566 -11.40 -11.93 17.11
N CYS A 567 -11.32 -11.84 18.44
CA CYS A 567 -11.83 -12.86 19.35
C CYS A 567 -13.33 -13.08 19.24
N ASP A 568 -14.12 -12.01 19.05
CA ASP A 568 -15.57 -12.08 18.84
C ASP A 568 -15.95 -12.87 17.57
N LEU A 569 -15.04 -12.94 16.59
CA LEU A 569 -15.19 -13.73 15.36
C LEU A 569 -14.53 -15.11 15.43
N GLY A 570 -14.04 -15.52 16.60
CA GLY A 570 -13.42 -16.83 16.82
C GLY A 570 -11.94 -16.93 16.46
N PHE A 571 -11.24 -15.80 16.29
CA PHE A 571 -9.78 -15.79 16.10
C PHE A 571 -9.04 -15.64 17.44
N GLU A 572 -7.87 -16.25 17.53
CA GLU A 572 -6.98 -16.20 18.68
C GLU A 572 -5.70 -15.42 18.33
N SER A 573 -5.20 -14.60 19.25
CA SER A 573 -3.95 -13.85 19.01
C SER A 573 -2.75 -14.81 18.94
N ILE A 574 -1.91 -14.65 17.92
CA ILE A 574 -0.78 -15.55 17.68
C ILE A 574 0.41 -15.26 18.62
N LYS A 575 0.61 -13.99 18.96
CA LYS A 575 1.71 -13.52 19.81
C LYS A 575 1.25 -12.37 20.68
N GLU A 576 2.03 -12.05 21.71
CA GLU A 576 1.81 -10.83 22.47
C GLU A 576 1.88 -9.61 21.55
N ILE A 577 0.83 -8.78 21.58
CA ILE A 577 0.74 -7.56 20.77
C ILE A 577 1.55 -6.48 21.46
N LYS A 578 2.47 -5.87 20.72
CA LYS A 578 3.28 -4.73 21.14
C LYS A 578 2.84 -3.48 20.36
N PRO A 579 1.92 -2.66 20.89
CA PRO A 579 1.29 -1.58 20.12
C PRO A 579 2.27 -0.54 19.55
N MET A 580 3.43 -0.36 20.17
CA MET A 580 4.44 0.62 19.78
C MET A 580 5.59 0.04 18.92
N GLU A 581 5.51 -1.25 18.57
CA GLU A 581 6.54 -1.96 17.79
C GLU A 581 5.92 -2.68 16.58
N ASP A 582 4.76 -3.30 16.75
CA ASP A 582 4.14 -4.13 15.72
C ASP A 582 3.54 -3.27 14.59
N HIS A 583 4.05 -3.46 13.36
CA HIS A 583 3.46 -2.90 12.15
C HIS A 583 2.09 -3.52 11.83
N HIS A 584 1.87 -4.78 12.23
CA HIS A 584 0.65 -5.53 11.96
C HIS A 584 0.30 -6.45 13.13
N LEU A 585 -1.00 -6.72 13.26
CA LEU A 585 -1.56 -7.60 14.28
C LEU A 585 -1.97 -8.92 13.64
N TYR A 586 -1.64 -10.04 14.29
CA TYR A 586 -1.81 -11.38 13.72
C TYR A 586 -2.72 -12.22 14.61
N PHE A 587 -3.77 -12.77 14.02
CA PHE A 587 -4.73 -13.64 14.68
C PHE A 587 -4.99 -14.90 13.85
N ARG A 588 -5.14 -16.04 14.53
CA ARG A 588 -5.32 -17.34 13.89
C ARG A 588 -6.71 -17.87 14.17
N PHE A 589 -7.36 -18.37 13.14
CA PHE A 589 -8.59 -19.14 13.24
C PHE A 589 -8.27 -20.62 13.09
N ARG A 590 -8.88 -21.45 13.93
CA ARG A 590 -8.86 -22.92 13.80
C ARG A 590 -10.27 -23.45 13.95
N ARG A 591 -10.75 -24.16 12.94
CA ARG A 591 -12.04 -24.83 12.98
C ARG A 591 -11.98 -25.94 14.03
N LYS A 592 -12.86 -25.87 15.03
CA LYS A 592 -13.01 -26.95 16.01
C LYS A 592 -13.64 -28.14 15.29
N LEU A 593 -12.91 -29.24 15.17
CA LEU A 593 -13.48 -30.53 14.74
C LEU A 593 -14.53 -30.93 15.79
N GLN A 594 -15.79 -31.05 15.36
CA GLN A 594 -16.89 -31.56 16.19
C GLN A 594 -16.85 -33.08 16.27
#